data_AF-A0A530BI44-F1
#
_entry.id   AF-A0A530BI44-F1
#
_cell.length_a   1.000
_cell.length_b   1.000
_cell.length_c   1.000
_cell.angle_alpha   90.00
_cell.angle_beta   90.00
_cell.angle_gamma   90.00
#
_symmetry.space_group_name_H-M   'P 1'
#
loop_
_entity.id
_entity.type
_entity.pdbx_description
1 polymer ?
#
loop_
_entity_poly.entity_id
_entity_poly.type
_entity_poly.pdbx_seq_one_letter_code
_entity_poly.pdbx_strand_id
1 'polypeptide(L)'
;TIWISTPPSQLGPGPEDHRIYVRDPLLDKEPYEYPYLPPFVGEVFPPAEPAYDGHFDQISLNSRQFLAAHAFGAVSRVLDIWESYLGRPITWYFAETYERLEIIPWVDWNNAQSGYGYLELGVDRAPDGRTYPYALNFDTIAHEVGHAILFSLFGVPANGLKTGDFASFHEASADITSLLSFLHFDSGLDRLLRHCNGNLLILNELNRIAELIGDRQIRLASNSRRMSEVSDEIHDRSRPFTGAVFDTIVDTYHANLVSDGLADERLLDIDIRDVDEAAMHRISDFTALAFRAKPFLFKSALTRARDDVALTLARTWSSLEADDLTFENAAMAVAEAGSRIAPALGAKFEENFRWREIS
;
A
#
# COMPACT_ATOMS: atom_id res chain seq x y z
N THR A 1 -6.69 -10.41 -14.16
CA THR A 1 -5.50 -11.26 -14.03
C THR A 1 -4.31 -10.38 -13.70
N ILE A 2 -3.38 -10.89 -12.90
CA ILE A 2 -2.12 -10.22 -12.58
C ILE A 2 -0.96 -11.08 -13.10
N TRP A 3 0.21 -10.47 -13.26
CA TRP A 3 1.45 -11.17 -13.59
C TRP A 3 2.42 -11.00 -12.44
N ILE A 4 3.13 -12.08 -12.12
CA ILE A 4 4.15 -12.13 -11.06
C ILE A 4 5.50 -12.53 -11.67
N SER A 5 6.60 -12.17 -11.00
CA SER A 5 7.96 -12.43 -11.50
C SER A 5 8.35 -13.91 -11.44
N THR A 6 7.80 -14.68 -10.50
CA THR A 6 8.07 -16.12 -10.38
C THR A 6 7.59 -16.86 -11.65
N PRO A 7 8.49 -17.54 -12.38
CA PRO A 7 8.12 -18.27 -13.59
C PRO A 7 7.11 -19.39 -13.30
N PRO A 8 6.18 -19.69 -14.22
CA PRO A 8 5.18 -20.74 -14.00
C PRO A 8 5.76 -22.11 -13.66
N SER A 9 6.95 -22.44 -14.18
CA SER A 9 7.65 -23.69 -13.90
C SER A 9 8.22 -23.81 -12.47
N GLN A 10 8.18 -22.71 -11.70
CA GLN A 10 8.65 -22.66 -10.31
C GLN A 10 7.49 -22.52 -9.31
N LEU A 11 6.25 -22.51 -9.80
CA LEU A 11 5.05 -22.47 -8.95
C LEU A 11 4.60 -23.89 -8.62
N GLY A 12 4.30 -24.13 -7.34
CA GLY A 12 3.77 -25.39 -6.83
C GLY A 12 2.31 -25.29 -6.36
N PRO A 13 1.67 -26.44 -6.03
CA PRO A 13 0.31 -26.48 -5.47
C PRO A 13 0.20 -25.79 -4.10
N GLY A 14 -0.96 -25.19 -3.82
CA GLY A 14 -1.23 -24.46 -2.58
C GLY A 14 -0.37 -23.20 -2.54
N PRO A 15 -0.63 -22.26 -3.48
CA PRO A 15 0.41 -21.77 -4.35
C PRO A 15 1.67 -21.41 -3.59
N GLU A 16 2.78 -21.97 -4.04
CA GLU A 16 4.06 -21.81 -3.38
C GLU A 16 5.18 -21.55 -4.38
N ASP A 17 6.20 -20.88 -3.89
CA ASP A 17 7.49 -20.74 -4.55
C ASP A 17 8.63 -20.79 -3.51
N HIS A 18 9.80 -20.28 -3.89
CA HIS A 18 10.99 -20.26 -3.04
C HIS A 18 10.93 -19.22 -1.90
N ARG A 19 9.91 -18.36 -1.84
CA ARG A 19 9.80 -17.23 -0.90
C ARG A 19 8.56 -17.27 -0.04
N ILE A 20 7.45 -17.77 -0.57
CA ILE A 20 6.15 -17.77 0.08
C ILE A 20 5.39 -19.06 -0.24
N TYR A 21 4.50 -19.48 0.65
CA TYR A 21 3.62 -20.63 0.42
C TYR A 21 2.29 -20.45 1.15
N VAL A 22 1.22 -21.05 0.62
CA VAL A 22 -0.11 -20.99 1.24
C VAL A 22 -0.42 -22.27 2.00
N ARG A 23 -0.94 -22.12 3.22
CA ARG A 23 -1.55 -23.20 4.01
C ARG A 23 -2.94 -22.77 4.41
N ASP A 24 -3.95 -23.52 3.94
CA ASP A 24 -5.36 -23.23 4.22
C ASP A 24 -5.91 -24.26 5.22
N PRO A 25 -6.01 -23.93 6.52
CA PRO A 25 -6.49 -24.83 7.55
C PRO A 25 -7.90 -25.35 7.26
N LEU A 26 -8.11 -26.66 7.41
CA LEU A 26 -9.43 -27.28 7.29
C LEU A 26 -10.32 -27.01 8.50
N LEU A 27 -9.70 -26.96 9.67
CA LEU A 27 -10.36 -26.67 10.94
C LEU A 27 -10.11 -25.22 11.34
N ASP A 28 -11.04 -24.67 12.12
CA ASP A 28 -10.87 -23.35 12.71
C ASP A 28 -9.58 -23.34 13.54
N LYS A 29 -8.77 -22.32 13.31
CA LYS A 29 -7.57 -22.04 14.08
C LYS A 29 -7.63 -20.64 14.67
N GLU A 30 -7.09 -20.49 15.87
CA GLU A 30 -6.84 -19.17 16.44
C GLU A 30 -5.73 -18.46 15.65
N PRO A 31 -5.73 -17.11 15.61
CA PRO A 31 -4.60 -16.34 15.08
C PRO A 31 -3.28 -16.73 15.76
N TYR A 32 -2.17 -16.64 15.02
CA TYR A 32 -0.85 -16.85 15.59
C TYR A 32 -0.55 -15.84 16.69
N GLU A 33 -0.03 -16.35 17.80
CA GLU A 33 0.49 -15.58 18.93
C GLU A 33 1.60 -16.40 19.59
N TYR A 34 2.68 -15.76 19.98
CA TYR A 34 3.79 -16.42 20.67
C TYR A 34 3.27 -17.19 21.92
N PRO A 35 3.65 -18.47 22.11
CA PRO A 35 4.73 -19.18 21.44
C PRO A 35 4.33 -19.99 20.19
N TYR A 36 3.07 -19.93 19.76
CA TYR A 36 2.58 -20.66 18.59
C TYR A 36 2.78 -19.81 17.34
N LEU A 37 3.81 -20.16 16.58
CA LEU A 37 4.23 -19.51 15.34
C LEU A 37 4.24 -20.56 14.21
N PRO A 38 4.45 -20.16 12.95
CA PRO A 38 4.63 -21.09 11.84
C PRO A 38 5.67 -22.19 12.11
N PRO A 39 5.61 -23.30 11.36
CA PRO A 39 4.60 -23.61 10.34
C PRO A 39 3.28 -24.10 10.96
N PHE A 40 2.17 -23.90 10.25
CA PHE A 40 0.89 -24.50 10.61
C PHE A 40 0.98 -26.02 10.57
N VAL A 41 0.53 -26.66 11.66
CA VAL A 41 0.46 -28.12 11.78
C VAL A 41 -1.00 -28.52 11.96
N GLY A 42 -1.58 -29.16 10.94
CA GLY A 42 -2.96 -29.61 10.98
C GLY A 42 -3.45 -30.09 9.62
N GLU A 43 -4.72 -30.51 9.57
CA GLU A 43 -5.40 -30.81 8.32
C GLU A 43 -5.62 -29.51 7.52
N VAL A 44 -5.43 -29.60 6.20
CA VAL A 44 -5.58 -28.48 5.27
C VAL A 44 -6.59 -28.83 4.19
N PHE A 45 -7.26 -27.82 3.63
CA PHE A 45 -8.07 -27.99 2.43
C PHE A 45 -7.22 -28.47 1.25
N PRO A 46 -7.82 -29.15 0.25
CA PRO A 46 -7.14 -29.45 -1.00
C PRO A 46 -6.52 -28.19 -1.61
N PRO A 47 -5.23 -28.21 -1.99
CA PRO A 47 -4.53 -27.03 -2.46
C PRO A 47 -5.14 -26.49 -3.74
N ALA A 48 -4.95 -25.19 -3.98
CA ALA A 48 -5.09 -24.63 -5.32
C ALA A 48 -4.01 -25.24 -6.22
N GLU A 49 -4.42 -25.82 -7.35
CA GLU A 49 -3.51 -26.49 -8.29
C GLU A 49 -3.23 -25.60 -9.50
N PRO A 50 -1.99 -25.50 -9.98
CA PRO A 50 -1.69 -24.85 -11.24
C PRO A 50 -2.29 -25.65 -12.41
N ALA A 51 -2.59 -24.96 -13.51
CA ALA A 51 -2.90 -25.56 -14.79
C ALA A 51 -1.64 -26.17 -15.42
N TYR A 52 -1.80 -26.85 -16.55
CA TYR A 52 -0.69 -27.53 -17.25
C TYR A 52 0.45 -26.57 -17.64
N ASP A 53 0.15 -25.29 -17.85
CA ASP A 53 1.10 -24.23 -18.16
C ASP A 53 1.68 -23.53 -16.91
N GLY A 54 1.31 -23.97 -15.71
CA GLY A 54 1.79 -23.43 -14.43
C GLY A 54 0.98 -22.23 -13.91
N HIS A 55 -0.09 -21.83 -14.58
CA HIS A 55 -0.91 -20.68 -14.17
C HIS A 55 -2.09 -21.07 -13.25
N PHE A 56 -2.69 -20.07 -12.58
CA PHE A 56 -3.81 -20.24 -11.63
C PHE A 56 -5.09 -19.50 -12.08
N ASP A 57 -5.12 -18.96 -13.31
CA ASP A 57 -6.21 -18.15 -13.84
C ASP A 57 -7.47 -18.95 -14.25
N GLN A 58 -7.35 -20.28 -14.29
CA GLN A 58 -8.44 -21.24 -14.43
C GLN A 58 -9.27 -21.43 -13.15
N ILE A 59 -8.77 -21.01 -11.99
CA ILE A 59 -9.44 -21.26 -10.71
C ILE A 59 -10.72 -20.42 -10.60
N SER A 60 -11.82 -21.07 -10.24
CA SER A 60 -13.12 -20.41 -10.09
C SER A 60 -13.09 -19.39 -8.95
N LEU A 61 -13.52 -18.15 -9.24
CA LEU A 61 -13.56 -17.04 -8.27
C LEU A 61 -14.40 -17.34 -7.01
N ASN A 62 -15.35 -18.29 -7.10
CA ASN A 62 -16.22 -18.68 -5.98
C ASN A 62 -15.69 -19.89 -5.19
N SER A 63 -14.49 -20.38 -5.50
CA SER A 63 -13.89 -21.54 -4.83
C SER A 63 -13.02 -21.13 -3.65
N ARG A 64 -12.85 -22.03 -2.69
CA ARG A 64 -11.92 -21.86 -1.56
C ARG A 64 -10.48 -21.73 -2.05
N GLN A 65 -10.12 -22.49 -3.09
CA GLN A 65 -8.82 -22.44 -3.76
C GLN A 65 -8.48 -21.05 -4.30
N PHE A 66 -9.49 -20.26 -4.71
CA PHE A 66 -9.24 -18.91 -5.19
C PHE A 66 -8.75 -17.97 -4.09
N LEU A 67 -9.14 -18.18 -2.82
CA LEU A 67 -8.60 -17.40 -1.70
C LEU A 67 -7.08 -17.58 -1.60
N ALA A 68 -6.62 -18.82 -1.70
CA ALA A 68 -5.20 -19.16 -1.68
C ALA A 68 -4.46 -18.54 -2.88
N ALA A 69 -4.98 -18.72 -4.10
CA ALA A 69 -4.36 -18.18 -5.30
C ALA A 69 -4.32 -16.64 -5.32
N HIS A 70 -5.39 -15.98 -4.89
CA HIS A 70 -5.44 -14.53 -4.79
C HIS A 70 -4.47 -14.00 -3.73
N ALA A 71 -4.45 -14.59 -2.54
CA ALA A 71 -3.54 -14.17 -1.47
C ALA A 71 -2.07 -14.30 -1.90
N PHE A 72 -1.67 -15.46 -2.43
CA PHE A 72 -0.33 -15.67 -2.98
C PHE A 72 0.03 -14.66 -4.07
N GLY A 73 -0.87 -14.46 -5.04
CA GLY A 73 -0.66 -13.54 -6.14
C GLY A 73 -0.52 -12.09 -5.68
N ALA A 74 -1.32 -11.67 -4.69
CA ALA A 74 -1.25 -10.34 -4.10
C ALA A 74 0.10 -10.12 -3.38
N VAL A 75 0.52 -11.04 -2.51
CA VAL A 75 1.82 -10.96 -1.83
C VAL A 75 2.97 -10.90 -2.83
N SER A 76 2.98 -11.80 -3.83
CA SER A 76 3.98 -11.82 -4.90
C SER A 76 4.03 -10.50 -5.66
N ARG A 77 2.86 -9.92 -5.98
CA ARG A 77 2.79 -8.66 -6.73
C ARG A 77 3.32 -7.48 -5.93
N VAL A 78 3.06 -7.43 -4.62
CA VAL A 78 3.60 -6.38 -3.74
C VAL A 78 5.12 -6.49 -3.69
N LEU A 79 5.68 -7.70 -3.56
CA LEU A 79 7.13 -7.92 -3.60
C LEU A 79 7.73 -7.47 -4.94
N ASP A 80 7.15 -7.87 -6.07
CA ASP A 80 7.63 -7.47 -7.40
C ASP A 80 7.68 -5.95 -7.57
N ILE A 81 6.67 -5.24 -7.07
CA ILE A 81 6.59 -3.79 -7.13
C ILE A 81 7.75 -3.17 -6.33
N TRP A 82 7.89 -3.55 -5.06
CA TRP A 82 8.89 -2.93 -4.19
C TRP A 82 10.32 -3.30 -4.56
N GLU A 83 10.56 -4.54 -4.97
CA GLU A 83 11.87 -4.98 -5.48
C GLU A 83 12.27 -4.28 -6.77
N SER A 84 11.30 -3.89 -7.60
CA SER A 84 11.59 -3.10 -8.80
C SER A 84 12.13 -1.70 -8.46
N TYR A 85 11.59 -1.05 -7.41
CA TYR A 85 12.10 0.24 -6.94
C TYR A 85 13.43 0.11 -6.18
N LEU A 86 13.60 -0.97 -5.41
CA LEU A 86 14.83 -1.25 -4.67
C LEU A 86 15.97 -1.71 -5.58
N GLY A 87 15.66 -2.27 -6.75
CA GLY A 87 16.63 -2.83 -7.69
C GLY A 87 17.30 -4.12 -7.21
N ARG A 88 16.74 -4.77 -6.17
CA ARG A 88 17.25 -6.01 -5.58
C ARG A 88 16.11 -6.79 -4.90
N PRO A 89 16.27 -8.12 -4.73
CA PRO A 89 15.36 -8.90 -3.91
C PRO A 89 15.39 -8.47 -2.44
N ILE A 90 14.24 -8.57 -1.78
CA ILE A 90 14.05 -8.40 -0.34
C ILE A 90 14.22 -9.77 0.32
N THR A 91 15.21 -9.86 1.21
CA THR A 91 15.36 -10.98 2.14
C THR A 91 14.47 -10.75 3.34
N TRP A 92 13.64 -11.73 3.71
CA TRP A 92 12.77 -11.61 4.88
C TRP A 92 13.56 -11.38 6.18
N TYR A 93 13.08 -10.47 7.03
CA TYR A 93 13.67 -10.19 8.34
C TYR A 93 13.67 -11.41 9.30
N PHE A 94 12.90 -12.45 8.99
CA PHE A 94 12.85 -13.72 9.70
C PHE A 94 13.63 -14.85 9.02
N ALA A 95 14.42 -14.55 7.97
CA ALA A 95 15.09 -15.57 7.14
C ALA A 95 16.07 -16.49 7.90
N GLU A 96 16.56 -16.07 9.07
CA GLU A 96 17.39 -16.92 9.94
C GLU A 96 16.61 -18.06 10.60
N THR A 97 15.27 -17.93 10.70
CA THR A 97 14.39 -18.92 11.34
C THR A 97 13.48 -19.62 10.32
N TYR A 98 12.87 -18.86 9.41
CA TYR A 98 11.97 -19.39 8.38
C TYR A 98 12.45 -18.96 7.00
N GLU A 99 12.64 -19.92 6.09
CA GLU A 99 13.07 -19.62 4.72
C GLU A 99 11.99 -18.90 3.90
N ARG A 100 10.72 -19.08 4.25
CA ARG A 100 9.56 -18.61 3.49
C ARG A 100 8.47 -18.03 4.39
N LEU A 101 7.71 -17.08 3.86
CA LEU A 101 6.48 -16.58 4.50
C LEU A 101 5.35 -17.61 4.35
N GLU A 102 4.72 -18.00 5.45
CA GLU A 102 3.49 -18.79 5.44
C GLU A 102 2.26 -17.89 5.33
N ILE A 103 1.39 -18.15 4.35
CA ILE A 103 0.14 -17.43 4.18
C ILE A 103 -1.01 -18.32 4.65
N ILE A 104 -1.77 -17.86 5.64
CA ILE A 104 -3.04 -18.45 6.04
C ILE A 104 -4.18 -17.61 5.44
N PRO A 105 -4.86 -18.09 4.39
CA PRO A 105 -5.81 -17.29 3.61
C PRO A 105 -7.18 -17.17 4.30
N TRP A 106 -7.36 -17.77 5.47
CA TRP A 106 -8.59 -17.69 6.24
C TRP A 106 -8.35 -17.98 7.72
N VAL A 107 -8.82 -17.06 8.55
CA VAL A 107 -8.99 -17.23 9.99
C VAL A 107 -10.38 -16.71 10.35
N ASP A 108 -11.11 -17.40 11.22
CA ASP A 108 -12.40 -16.90 11.69
C ASP A 108 -12.23 -15.75 12.69
N TRP A 109 -11.80 -14.59 12.17
CA TRP A 109 -11.40 -13.43 12.94
C TRP A 109 -11.62 -12.17 12.10
N ASN A 110 -12.19 -11.12 12.67
CA ASN A 110 -12.40 -9.86 11.95
C ASN A 110 -11.15 -8.97 12.00
N ASN A 111 -10.02 -9.50 11.54
CA ASN A 111 -8.81 -8.72 11.31
C ASN A 111 -7.85 -9.45 10.35
N ALA A 112 -6.76 -8.79 9.97
CA ALA A 112 -5.60 -9.43 9.37
C ALA A 112 -4.36 -9.11 10.22
N GLN A 113 -3.30 -9.90 10.06
CA GLN A 113 -2.00 -9.59 10.64
C GLN A 113 -0.87 -10.23 9.86
N SER A 114 0.31 -9.63 9.95
CA SER A 114 1.58 -10.25 9.63
C SER A 114 2.50 -10.25 10.84
N GLY A 115 3.41 -11.22 10.87
CA GLY A 115 4.39 -11.34 11.94
C GLY A 115 5.59 -12.17 11.52
N TYR A 116 6.32 -12.67 12.51
CA TYR A 116 7.57 -13.39 12.29
C TYR A 116 7.33 -14.73 11.58
N GLY A 117 7.40 -14.71 10.23
CA GLY A 117 7.22 -15.88 9.36
C GLY A 117 5.81 -16.09 8.79
N TYR A 118 4.83 -15.21 9.06
CA TYR A 118 3.45 -15.43 8.63
C TYR A 118 2.70 -14.17 8.15
N LEU A 119 1.66 -14.45 7.36
CA LEU A 119 0.53 -13.58 7.04
C LEU A 119 -0.77 -14.34 7.33
N GLU A 120 -1.66 -13.77 8.13
CA GLU A 120 -2.97 -14.32 8.45
C GLU A 120 -4.08 -13.39 8.02
N LEU A 121 -5.03 -13.93 7.26
CA LEU A 121 -6.11 -13.17 6.65
C LEU A 121 -7.44 -13.65 7.23
N GLY A 122 -8.08 -12.79 7.99
CA GLY A 122 -9.39 -13.06 8.54
C GLY A 122 -10.54 -12.82 7.57
N VAL A 123 -11.72 -12.61 8.15
CA VAL A 123 -12.97 -12.39 7.41
C VAL A 123 -13.83 -11.34 8.10
N ASP A 124 -14.29 -10.35 7.35
CA ASP A 124 -15.34 -9.45 7.81
C ASP A 124 -16.72 -10.05 7.52
N ARG A 125 -17.66 -9.86 8.44
CA ARG A 125 -19.03 -10.36 8.31
C ARG A 125 -20.00 -9.19 8.36
N ALA A 126 -20.66 -8.92 7.25
CA ALA A 126 -21.69 -7.89 7.21
C ALA A 126 -22.92 -8.30 8.05
N PRO A 127 -23.72 -7.33 8.53
CA PRO A 127 -24.94 -7.60 9.29
C PRO A 127 -25.96 -8.49 8.55
N ASP A 128 -25.90 -8.56 7.22
CA ASP A 128 -26.77 -9.39 6.38
C ASP A 128 -26.26 -10.83 6.18
N GLY A 129 -25.17 -11.21 6.86
CA GLY A 129 -24.58 -12.54 6.81
C GLY A 129 -23.62 -12.78 5.66
N ARG A 130 -23.39 -11.79 4.77
CA ARG A 130 -22.33 -11.89 3.76
C ARG A 130 -20.95 -11.86 4.41
N THR A 131 -20.03 -12.64 3.84
CA THR A 131 -18.63 -12.69 4.28
C THR A 131 -17.75 -12.01 3.25
N TYR A 132 -16.77 -11.24 3.74
CA TYR A 132 -15.78 -10.52 2.95
C TYR A 132 -14.40 -10.99 3.43
N PRO A 133 -13.83 -12.03 2.80
CA PRO A 133 -12.55 -12.56 3.21
C PRO A 133 -11.45 -11.55 2.91
N TYR A 134 -10.57 -11.26 3.88
CA TYR A 134 -9.44 -10.36 3.65
C TYR A 134 -8.45 -10.94 2.63
N ALA A 135 -8.46 -12.26 2.41
CA ALA A 135 -7.74 -12.90 1.31
C ALA A 135 -8.15 -12.44 -0.08
N LEU A 136 -9.30 -11.76 -0.24
CA LEU A 136 -9.73 -11.13 -1.49
C LEU A 136 -9.54 -9.60 -1.49
N ASN A 137 -8.93 -9.04 -0.44
CA ASN A 137 -8.67 -7.62 -0.32
C ASN A 137 -7.17 -7.35 -0.53
N PHE A 138 -6.82 -6.87 -1.73
CA PHE A 138 -5.44 -6.54 -2.07
C PHE A 138 -4.85 -5.49 -1.12
N ASP A 139 -5.61 -4.44 -0.78
CA ASP A 139 -5.11 -3.35 0.05
C ASP A 139 -4.74 -3.83 1.46
N THR A 140 -5.56 -4.73 2.03
CA THR A 140 -5.26 -5.37 3.33
C THR A 140 -3.98 -6.20 3.22
N ILE A 141 -3.88 -7.06 2.19
CA ILE A 141 -2.68 -7.89 2.01
C ILE A 141 -1.44 -7.02 1.81
N ALA A 142 -1.52 -5.96 1.00
CA ALA A 142 -0.39 -5.08 0.72
C ALA A 142 0.04 -4.26 1.95
N HIS A 143 -0.89 -3.88 2.81
CA HIS A 143 -0.59 -3.25 4.10
C HIS A 143 0.17 -4.23 5.01
N GLU A 144 -0.37 -5.44 5.22
CA GLU A 144 0.28 -6.45 6.06
C GLU A 144 1.66 -6.88 5.54
N VAL A 145 1.78 -7.15 4.24
CA VAL A 145 3.09 -7.45 3.62
C VAL A 145 4.03 -6.26 3.73
N GLY A 146 3.49 -5.03 3.73
CA GLY A 146 4.23 -3.80 3.99
C GLY A 146 5.01 -3.87 5.30
N HIS A 147 4.40 -4.33 6.40
CA HIS A 147 5.11 -4.52 7.67
C HIS A 147 6.35 -5.41 7.53
N ALA A 148 6.18 -6.58 6.91
CA ALA A 148 7.27 -7.54 6.72
C ALA A 148 8.40 -6.98 5.83
N ILE A 149 8.05 -6.23 4.77
CA ILE A 149 9.02 -5.53 3.92
C ILE A 149 9.77 -4.48 4.74
N LEU A 150 9.07 -3.65 5.50
CA LEU A 150 9.64 -2.54 6.25
C LEU A 150 10.59 -3.02 7.36
N PHE A 151 10.24 -4.08 8.08
CA PHE A 151 11.17 -4.74 9.02
C PHE A 151 12.43 -5.28 8.33
N SER A 152 12.33 -5.68 7.07
CA SER A 152 13.48 -6.14 6.28
C SER A 152 14.34 -4.97 5.76
N LEU A 153 13.81 -3.76 5.68
CA LEU A 153 14.51 -2.58 5.15
C LEU A 153 15.23 -1.78 6.24
N PHE A 154 14.55 -1.47 7.35
CA PHE A 154 15.13 -0.66 8.42
C PHE A 154 15.22 -1.38 9.77
N GLY A 155 14.88 -2.67 9.82
CA GLY A 155 15.05 -3.51 11.01
C GLY A 155 13.89 -3.47 12.01
N VAL A 156 14.09 -4.20 13.10
CA VAL A 156 13.16 -4.29 14.25
C VAL A 156 13.80 -3.58 15.44
N PRO A 157 13.10 -2.66 16.14
CA PRO A 157 13.68 -1.91 17.24
C PRO A 157 13.99 -2.83 18.44
N ALA A 158 15.18 -2.68 19.01
CA ALA A 158 15.67 -3.51 20.12
C ALA A 158 14.83 -3.32 21.40
N ASN A 159 14.26 -2.13 21.58
CA ASN A 159 13.41 -1.79 22.74
C ASN A 159 11.93 -2.14 22.53
N GLY A 160 11.59 -2.78 21.42
CA GLY A 160 10.23 -3.14 21.05
C GLY A 160 9.42 -2.00 20.43
N LEU A 161 8.21 -2.32 19.99
CA LEU A 161 7.38 -1.44 19.14
C LEU A 161 6.69 -0.29 19.89
N LYS A 162 6.69 -0.29 21.24
CA LYS A 162 5.84 0.61 22.04
C LYS A 162 6.49 1.96 22.39
N THR A 163 7.72 2.19 21.98
CA THR A 163 8.49 3.39 22.35
C THR A 163 8.79 4.24 21.13
N GLY A 164 8.61 5.57 21.27
CA GLY A 164 8.94 6.53 20.22
C GLY A 164 7.97 6.53 19.06
N ASP A 165 8.41 7.07 17.92
CA ASP A 165 7.57 7.20 16.72
C ASP A 165 7.59 5.95 15.83
N PHE A 166 8.45 4.96 16.11
CA PHE A 166 8.66 3.79 15.25
C PHE A 166 7.35 3.13 14.80
N ALA A 167 6.49 2.73 15.74
CA ALA A 167 5.26 2.02 15.37
C ALA A 167 4.34 2.89 14.49
N SER A 168 4.17 4.17 14.83
CA SER A 168 3.30 5.07 14.07
C SER A 168 3.84 5.34 12.66
N PHE A 169 5.16 5.48 12.53
CA PHE A 169 5.83 5.58 11.24
C PHE A 169 5.76 4.28 10.43
N HIS A 170 5.91 3.14 11.10
CA HIS A 170 5.83 1.82 10.50
C HIS A 170 4.42 1.55 9.96
N GLU A 171 3.37 1.89 10.72
CA GLU A 171 1.97 1.89 10.24
C GLU A 171 1.76 2.84 9.06
N ALA A 172 2.25 4.09 9.15
CA ALA A 172 2.14 5.04 8.04
C ALA A 172 2.76 4.49 6.76
N SER A 173 3.93 3.86 6.90
CA SER A 173 4.68 3.27 5.78
C SER A 173 4.00 2.02 5.22
N ALA A 174 3.29 1.24 6.04
CA ALA A 174 2.47 0.11 5.59
C ALA A 174 1.25 0.58 4.78
N ASP A 175 0.55 1.62 5.24
CA ASP A 175 -0.53 2.27 4.47
C ASP A 175 -0.02 2.84 3.13
N ILE A 176 1.14 3.49 3.14
CA ILE A 176 1.79 4.00 1.91
C ILE A 176 2.20 2.85 0.98
N THR A 177 2.72 1.75 1.52
CA THR A 177 3.05 0.54 0.77
C THR A 177 1.82 0.04 0.02
N SER A 178 0.69 -0.06 0.71
CA SER A 178 -0.58 -0.48 0.14
C SER A 178 -1.07 0.47 -0.95
N LEU A 179 -1.12 1.79 -0.65
CA LEU A 179 -1.52 2.83 -1.60
C LEU A 179 -0.71 2.78 -2.90
N LEU A 180 0.62 2.81 -2.80
CA LEU A 180 1.49 2.83 -3.98
C LEU A 180 1.38 1.54 -4.78
N SER A 181 1.22 0.40 -4.10
CA SER A 181 1.01 -0.89 -4.75
C SER A 181 -0.32 -0.95 -5.50
N PHE A 182 -1.40 -0.40 -4.92
CA PHE A 182 -2.70 -0.29 -5.60
C PHE A 182 -2.60 0.53 -6.89
N LEU A 183 -1.84 1.63 -6.87
CA LEU A 183 -1.63 2.49 -8.04
C LEU A 183 -0.87 1.79 -9.19
N HIS A 184 -0.41 0.55 -9.04
CA HIS A 184 0.12 -0.28 -10.14
C HIS A 184 -0.97 -1.02 -10.93
N PHE A 185 -2.21 -1.07 -10.45
CA PHE A 185 -3.28 -1.69 -11.20
C PHE A 185 -3.85 -0.75 -12.25
N ASP A 186 -3.65 -1.10 -13.52
CA ASP A 186 -4.14 -0.35 -14.68
C ASP A 186 -5.65 -0.07 -14.58
N SER A 187 -6.44 -1.08 -14.21
CA SER A 187 -7.89 -0.95 -14.01
C SER A 187 -8.25 -0.11 -12.78
N GLY A 188 -7.43 -0.16 -11.73
CA GLY A 188 -7.59 0.63 -10.51
C GLY A 188 -7.40 2.11 -10.79
N LEU A 189 -6.31 2.48 -11.47
CA LEU A 189 -6.05 3.84 -11.93
C LEU A 189 -7.15 4.38 -12.83
N ASP A 190 -7.64 3.58 -13.79
CA ASP A 190 -8.72 4.03 -14.66
C ASP A 190 -10.01 4.30 -13.90
N ARG A 191 -10.33 3.46 -12.90
CA ARG A 191 -11.52 3.62 -12.07
C ARG A 191 -11.39 4.86 -11.17
N LEU A 192 -10.24 5.03 -10.54
CA LEU A 192 -9.90 6.17 -9.69
C LEU A 192 -10.08 7.49 -10.45
N LEU A 193 -9.38 7.63 -11.58
CA LEU A 193 -9.40 8.84 -12.39
C LEU A 193 -10.77 9.14 -12.98
N ARG A 194 -11.53 8.11 -13.39
CA ARG A 194 -12.91 8.31 -13.87
C ARG A 194 -13.84 8.78 -12.75
N HIS A 195 -13.71 8.20 -11.56
CA HIS A 195 -14.54 8.57 -10.41
C HIS A 195 -14.27 10.00 -9.95
N CYS A 196 -13.01 10.42 -9.94
CA CYS A 196 -12.62 11.77 -9.53
C CYS A 196 -12.56 12.77 -10.70
N ASN A 197 -12.96 12.35 -11.91
CA ASN A 197 -12.88 13.16 -13.13
C ASN A 197 -11.49 13.82 -13.35
N GLY A 198 -10.42 13.10 -13.01
CA GLY A 198 -9.03 13.56 -13.08
C GLY A 198 -8.54 14.42 -11.90
N ASN A 199 -9.42 14.81 -10.97
CA ASN A 199 -9.08 15.61 -9.79
C ASN A 199 -9.03 14.73 -8.52
N LEU A 200 -7.83 14.31 -8.13
CA LEU A 200 -7.62 13.41 -6.99
C LEU A 200 -8.11 13.98 -5.65
N LEU A 201 -8.24 15.30 -5.51
CA LEU A 201 -8.71 15.93 -4.28
C LEU A 201 -10.22 15.79 -4.05
N ILE A 202 -11.01 15.38 -5.06
CA ILE A 202 -12.43 15.04 -4.88
C ILE A 202 -12.59 13.90 -3.86
N LEU A 203 -11.55 13.09 -3.67
CA LEU A 203 -11.54 11.99 -2.71
C LEU A 203 -11.52 12.48 -1.25
N ASN A 204 -11.00 13.69 -0.98
CA ASN A 204 -11.05 14.32 0.35
C ASN A 204 -12.49 14.63 0.78
N GLU A 205 -13.35 15.07 -0.14
CA GLU A 205 -14.75 15.43 0.18
C GLU A 205 -15.69 14.22 0.26
N LEU A 206 -15.35 13.12 -0.42
CA LEU A 206 -16.20 11.94 -0.54
C LEU A 206 -16.04 10.90 0.58
N ASN A 207 -15.54 11.30 1.75
CA ASN A 207 -15.51 10.46 2.96
C ASN A 207 -16.91 9.93 3.40
N ARG A 208 -18.01 10.31 2.73
CA ARG A 208 -19.40 9.90 2.99
C ARG A 208 -20.06 8.95 1.97
N ILE A 209 -19.42 8.56 0.87
CA ILE A 209 -20.03 7.63 -0.13
C ILE A 209 -19.16 6.37 -0.23
N ALA A 210 -19.06 5.64 0.88
CA ALA A 210 -17.92 4.77 1.21
C ALA A 210 -18.10 3.25 1.01
N GLU A 211 -19.24 2.75 0.54
CA GLU A 211 -19.46 1.30 0.37
C GLU A 211 -19.23 0.75 -1.04
N LEU A 212 -19.17 1.61 -2.06
CA LEU A 212 -19.21 1.14 -3.47
C LEU A 212 -17.85 0.94 -4.12
N ILE A 213 -16.77 1.48 -3.54
CA ILE A 213 -15.47 1.56 -4.23
C ILE A 213 -14.43 0.55 -3.72
N GLY A 214 -14.46 0.15 -2.45
CA GLY A 214 -13.47 -0.78 -1.91
C GLY A 214 -12.10 -0.16 -1.57
N ASP A 215 -11.83 1.09 -1.99
CA ASP A 215 -10.50 1.69 -1.85
C ASP A 215 -10.33 2.39 -0.48
N ARG A 216 -10.17 1.61 0.60
CA ARG A 216 -10.02 2.12 1.99
C ARG A 216 -8.76 2.97 2.15
N GLN A 217 -7.68 2.62 1.47
CA GLN A 217 -6.37 3.23 1.71
C GLN A 217 -6.23 4.63 1.13
N ILE A 218 -6.82 4.89 -0.05
CA ILE A 218 -6.85 6.25 -0.59
C ILE A 218 -7.60 7.20 0.36
N ARG A 219 -8.64 6.73 1.05
CA ARG A 219 -9.37 7.56 2.04
C ARG A 219 -8.54 7.85 3.29
N LEU A 220 -7.79 6.86 3.78
CA LEU A 220 -6.91 7.05 4.93
C LEU A 220 -5.77 8.01 4.60
N ALA A 221 -5.21 7.90 3.38
CA ALA A 221 -4.15 8.77 2.91
C ALA A 221 -4.64 10.20 2.61
N SER A 222 -5.84 10.32 2.06
CA SER A 222 -6.53 11.59 1.75
C SER A 222 -7.13 12.19 3.04
N ASN A 223 -6.27 12.70 3.92
CA ASN A 223 -6.65 13.32 5.21
C ASN A 223 -5.93 14.65 5.42
N SER A 224 -6.46 15.54 6.23
CA SER A 224 -5.87 16.86 6.53
C SER A 224 -5.26 16.98 7.93
N ARG A 225 -4.90 15.84 8.57
CA ARG A 225 -4.46 15.80 9.98
C ARG A 225 -3.03 16.30 10.14
N ARG A 226 -2.78 17.06 11.20
CA ARG A 226 -1.45 17.50 11.66
C ARG A 226 -1.02 16.80 12.93
N MET A 227 0.27 16.81 13.26
CA MET A 227 0.81 16.16 14.47
C MET A 227 0.17 16.68 15.77
N SER A 228 -0.22 17.96 15.86
CA SER A 228 -0.92 18.50 17.03
C SER A 228 -2.39 18.06 17.17
N GLU A 229 -2.97 17.43 16.16
CA GLU A 229 -4.40 17.06 16.10
C GLU A 229 -4.67 15.57 16.33
N VAL A 230 -3.60 14.78 16.43
CA VAL A 230 -3.66 13.32 16.55
C VAL A 230 -3.25 12.88 17.95
N SER A 231 -3.82 11.75 18.38
CA SER A 231 -3.47 11.13 19.67
C SER A 231 -2.17 10.30 19.56
N ASP A 232 -1.73 9.72 20.68
CA ASP A 232 -0.63 8.75 20.70
C ASP A 232 -1.04 7.34 20.25
N GLU A 233 -2.31 7.13 19.88
CA GLU A 233 -2.76 5.88 19.27
C GLU A 233 -2.10 5.73 17.89
N ILE A 234 -1.51 4.56 17.63
CA ILE A 234 -0.58 4.32 16.53
C ILE A 234 -1.22 4.69 15.17
N HIS A 235 -2.46 4.26 14.92
CA HIS A 235 -3.13 4.53 13.64
C HIS A 235 -3.56 5.98 13.48
N ASP A 236 -3.94 6.68 14.55
CA ASP A 236 -4.25 8.12 14.47
C ASP A 236 -2.95 8.93 14.29
N ARG A 237 -1.88 8.55 14.98
CA ARG A 237 -0.55 9.18 14.92
C ARG A 237 0.17 8.96 13.59
N SER A 238 -0.16 7.90 12.84
CA SER A 238 0.40 7.64 11.50
C SER A 238 -0.15 8.59 10.41
N ARG A 239 -1.37 9.11 10.59
CA ARG A 239 -2.12 9.87 9.56
C ARG A 239 -1.40 11.08 9.00
N PRO A 240 -0.72 11.93 9.80
CA PRO A 240 -0.03 13.08 9.25
C PRO A 240 1.06 12.66 8.27
N PHE A 241 1.87 11.65 8.59
CA PHE A 241 2.92 11.20 7.67
C PHE A 241 2.34 10.62 6.37
N THR A 242 1.34 9.75 6.46
CA THR A 242 0.65 9.19 5.28
C THR A 242 0.06 10.28 4.39
N GLY A 243 -0.56 11.30 5.01
CA GLY A 243 -1.14 12.41 4.28
C GLY A 243 -0.11 13.30 3.58
N ALA A 244 1.05 13.57 4.19
CA ALA A 244 2.10 14.35 3.53
C ALA A 244 2.64 13.64 2.27
N VAL A 245 2.74 12.31 2.32
CA VAL A 245 3.13 11.52 1.14
C VAL A 245 2.05 11.56 0.06
N PHE A 246 0.77 11.45 0.44
CA PHE A 246 -0.34 11.58 -0.50
C PHE A 246 -0.40 12.96 -1.17
N ASP A 247 -0.28 14.03 -0.39
CA ASP A 247 -0.24 15.40 -0.91
C ASP A 247 0.91 15.56 -1.91
N THR A 248 2.07 14.95 -1.63
CA THR A 248 3.22 14.99 -2.55
C THR A 248 2.97 14.24 -3.86
N ILE A 249 2.20 13.13 -3.83
CA ILE A 249 1.73 12.46 -5.06
C ILE A 249 0.85 13.41 -5.86
N VAL A 250 -0.10 14.11 -5.21
CA VAL A 250 -1.02 15.04 -5.86
C VAL A 250 -0.28 16.26 -6.44
N ASP A 251 0.62 16.87 -5.69
CA ASP A 251 1.47 17.98 -6.15
C ASP A 251 2.27 17.59 -7.39
N THR A 252 2.94 16.43 -7.34
CA THR A 252 3.76 15.93 -8.45
C THR A 252 2.88 15.58 -9.66
N TYR A 253 1.68 15.05 -9.42
CA TYR A 253 0.69 14.79 -10.46
C TYR A 253 0.21 16.09 -11.14
N HIS A 254 -0.14 17.12 -10.36
CA HIS A 254 -0.51 18.43 -10.90
C HIS A 254 0.64 19.06 -11.71
N ALA A 255 1.89 18.98 -11.21
CA ALA A 255 3.07 19.44 -11.93
C ALA A 255 3.25 18.70 -13.27
N ASN A 256 3.04 17.38 -13.28
CA ASN A 256 3.08 16.58 -14.51
C ASN A 256 1.98 16.97 -15.51
N LEU A 257 0.75 17.22 -15.03
CA LEU A 257 -0.35 17.68 -15.89
C LEU A 257 -0.03 19.02 -16.55
N VAL A 258 0.49 19.99 -15.78
CA VAL A 258 0.87 21.30 -16.32
C VAL A 258 2.01 21.17 -17.33
N SER A 259 3.06 20.41 -16.99
CA SER A 259 4.20 20.17 -17.89
C SER A 259 3.79 19.51 -19.20
N ASP A 260 2.76 18.66 -19.18
CA ASP A 260 2.27 17.95 -20.37
C ASP A 260 1.24 18.79 -21.17
N GLY A 261 0.94 20.03 -20.74
CA GLY A 261 -0.07 20.90 -21.34
C GLY A 261 -1.50 20.36 -21.18
N LEU A 262 -1.75 19.63 -20.09
CA LEU A 262 -3.04 19.04 -19.73
C LEU A 262 -3.80 19.85 -18.69
N ALA A 263 -3.16 20.82 -18.06
CA ALA A 263 -3.77 21.74 -17.11
C ALA A 263 -3.21 23.15 -17.27
N ASP A 264 -3.96 24.13 -16.79
CA ASP A 264 -3.52 25.53 -16.69
C ASP A 264 -2.40 25.69 -15.66
N GLU A 265 -1.40 26.53 -15.92
CA GLU A 265 -0.27 26.76 -14.99
C GLU A 265 -0.73 27.23 -13.60
N ARG A 266 -1.85 27.95 -13.54
CA ARG A 266 -2.49 28.41 -12.28
C ARG A 266 -2.96 27.26 -11.38
N LEU A 267 -2.98 26.03 -11.88
CA LEU A 267 -3.22 24.85 -11.05
C LEU A 267 -2.16 24.73 -9.94
N LEU A 268 -0.90 25.09 -10.23
CA LEU A 268 0.21 24.98 -9.27
C LEU A 268 0.20 26.08 -8.21
N ASP A 269 -0.62 27.12 -8.39
CA ASP A 269 -0.79 28.20 -7.42
C ASP A 269 -1.81 27.84 -6.32
N ILE A 270 -2.52 26.71 -6.45
CA ILE A 270 -3.52 26.26 -5.48
C ILE A 270 -2.84 25.46 -4.37
N ASP A 271 -3.01 25.89 -3.12
CA ASP A 271 -2.59 25.10 -1.96
C ASP A 271 -3.55 23.92 -1.75
N ILE A 272 -3.08 22.71 -2.07
CA ILE A 272 -3.88 21.48 -1.99
C ILE A 272 -4.17 21.02 -0.55
N ARG A 273 -3.53 21.64 0.45
CA ARG A 273 -3.68 21.28 1.87
C ARG A 273 -4.80 22.05 2.56
N ASP A 274 -5.27 23.13 1.93
CA ASP A 274 -6.38 23.97 2.41
C ASP A 274 -7.28 24.36 1.23
N VAL A 275 -8.08 23.40 0.78
CA VAL A 275 -8.92 23.55 -0.42
C VAL A 275 -10.37 23.73 -0.01
N ASP A 276 -10.93 24.90 -0.35
CA ASP A 276 -12.36 25.16 -0.24
C ASP A 276 -13.13 24.70 -1.50
N GLU A 277 -14.46 24.72 -1.44
CA GLU A 277 -15.34 24.35 -2.56
C GLU A 277 -15.00 25.15 -3.84
N ALA A 278 -14.65 26.43 -3.70
CA ALA A 278 -14.29 27.28 -4.82
C ALA A 278 -12.97 26.86 -5.47
N ALA A 279 -11.95 26.47 -4.69
CA ALA A 279 -10.70 25.93 -5.18
C ALA A 279 -10.91 24.56 -5.86
N MET A 280 -11.75 23.69 -5.30
CA MET A 280 -12.12 22.42 -5.93
C MET A 280 -12.77 22.62 -7.31
N HIS A 281 -13.65 23.59 -7.44
CA HIS A 281 -14.23 23.96 -8.74
C HIS A 281 -13.16 24.47 -9.70
N ARG A 282 -12.25 25.34 -9.26
CA ARG A 282 -11.14 25.84 -10.10
C ARG A 282 -10.23 24.71 -10.60
N ILE A 283 -9.83 23.77 -9.74
CA ILE A 283 -9.01 22.62 -10.13
C ILE A 283 -9.74 21.79 -11.19
N SER A 284 -11.04 21.56 -10.99
CA SER A 284 -11.87 20.81 -11.93
C SER A 284 -11.98 21.55 -13.27
N ASP A 285 -12.13 22.88 -13.26
CA ASP A 285 -12.17 23.70 -14.48
C ASP A 285 -10.85 23.64 -15.26
N PHE A 286 -9.72 23.63 -14.55
CA PHE A 286 -8.39 23.54 -15.17
C PHE A 286 -8.11 22.19 -15.84
N THR A 287 -8.78 21.12 -15.42
CA THR A 287 -8.42 19.75 -15.82
C THR A 287 -9.51 19.01 -16.60
N ALA A 288 -10.79 19.29 -16.35
CA ALA A 288 -11.90 18.45 -16.83
C ALA A 288 -12.00 18.34 -18.36
N LEU A 289 -11.74 19.43 -19.09
CA LEU A 289 -11.79 19.39 -20.56
C LEU A 289 -10.66 18.50 -21.11
N ALA A 290 -9.45 18.66 -20.60
CA ALA A 290 -8.30 17.87 -21.00
C ALA A 290 -8.47 16.39 -20.62
N PHE A 291 -8.99 16.12 -19.42
CA PHE A 291 -9.27 14.76 -18.96
C PHE A 291 -10.26 14.05 -19.89
N ARG A 292 -11.38 14.70 -20.26
CA ARG A 292 -12.35 14.14 -21.20
C ARG A 292 -11.75 13.83 -22.57
N ALA A 293 -10.82 14.66 -23.03
CA ALA A 293 -10.20 14.49 -24.35
C ALA A 293 -9.04 13.48 -24.34
N LYS A 294 -8.29 13.39 -23.23
CA LYS A 294 -7.00 12.67 -23.15
C LYS A 294 -6.82 11.92 -21.81
N PRO A 295 -7.75 11.03 -21.42
CA PRO A 295 -7.70 10.37 -20.09
C PRO A 295 -6.45 9.51 -19.88
N PHE A 296 -5.89 8.94 -20.96
CA PHE A 296 -4.66 8.14 -20.89
C PHE A 296 -3.42 8.97 -20.49
N LEU A 297 -3.37 10.26 -20.85
CA LEU A 297 -2.24 11.11 -20.47
C LEU A 297 -2.31 11.51 -18.98
N PHE A 298 -3.51 11.64 -18.42
CA PHE A 298 -3.69 11.81 -16.97
C PHE A 298 -3.20 10.59 -16.21
N LYS A 299 -3.55 9.39 -16.69
CA LYS A 299 -3.01 8.13 -16.13
C LYS A 299 -1.48 8.09 -16.18
N SER A 300 -0.89 8.51 -17.29
CA SER A 300 0.56 8.59 -17.45
C SER A 300 1.20 9.60 -16.48
N ALA A 301 0.59 10.77 -16.28
CA ALA A 301 1.04 11.78 -15.32
C ALA A 301 0.99 11.26 -13.87
N LEU A 302 -0.07 10.54 -13.50
CA LEU A 302 -0.21 9.93 -12.17
C LEU A 302 0.78 8.76 -11.99
N THR A 303 1.01 7.96 -13.03
CA THR A 303 2.01 6.89 -13.02
C THR A 303 3.41 7.43 -12.74
N ARG A 304 3.80 8.54 -13.40
CA ARG A 304 5.07 9.21 -13.14
C ARG A 304 5.18 9.74 -11.71
N ALA A 305 4.12 10.39 -11.21
CA ALA A 305 4.09 10.89 -9.83
C ALA A 305 4.22 9.76 -8.79
N ARG A 306 3.51 8.64 -9.00
CA ARG A 306 3.64 7.42 -8.19
C ARG A 306 5.08 6.91 -8.19
N ASP A 307 5.71 6.79 -9.37
CA ASP A 307 7.05 6.22 -9.50
C ASP A 307 8.12 7.08 -8.84
N ASP A 308 8.04 8.41 -8.98
CA ASP A 308 8.95 9.35 -8.33
C ASP A 308 8.86 9.28 -6.79
N VAL A 309 7.63 9.22 -6.25
CA VAL A 309 7.39 9.09 -4.81
C VAL A 309 7.82 7.71 -4.29
N ALA A 310 7.44 6.63 -4.97
CA ALA A 310 7.79 5.27 -4.56
C ALA A 310 9.31 5.04 -4.59
N LEU A 311 10.01 5.53 -5.62
CA LEU A 311 11.46 5.47 -5.70
C LEU A 311 12.14 6.28 -4.60
N THR A 312 11.57 7.43 -4.22
CA THR A 312 12.05 8.23 -3.08
C THR A 312 11.99 7.41 -1.81
N LEU A 313 10.81 6.84 -1.50
CA LEU A 313 10.58 6.08 -0.28
C LEU A 313 11.41 4.80 -0.21
N ALA A 314 11.52 4.04 -1.31
CA ALA A 314 12.34 2.83 -1.36
C ALA A 314 13.83 3.12 -1.03
N ARG A 315 14.35 4.25 -1.53
CA ARG A 315 15.70 4.72 -1.21
C ARG A 315 15.82 5.15 0.24
N THR A 316 14.84 5.91 0.75
CA THR A 316 14.86 6.37 2.14
C THR A 316 14.78 5.21 3.12
N TRP A 317 13.81 4.32 2.98
CA TRP A 317 13.62 3.19 3.89
C TRP A 317 14.84 2.26 3.95
N SER A 318 15.58 2.10 2.85
CA SER A 318 16.83 1.34 2.81
C SER A 318 18.00 2.00 3.55
N SER A 319 17.83 3.23 4.04
CA SER A 319 18.85 4.02 4.75
C SER A 319 18.45 4.38 6.18
N LEU A 320 17.23 4.03 6.59
CA LEU A 320 16.76 4.23 7.96
C LEU A 320 17.17 3.07 8.85
N GLU A 321 17.25 3.33 10.15
CA GLU A 321 17.55 2.35 11.19
C GLU A 321 16.45 2.42 12.27
N ALA A 322 15.92 1.26 12.67
CA ALA A 322 14.75 1.17 13.54
C ALA A 322 14.95 1.82 14.92
N ASP A 323 16.16 1.70 15.50
CA ASP A 323 16.42 2.14 16.88
C ASP A 323 16.45 3.66 17.04
N ASP A 324 16.78 4.40 15.98
CA ASP A 324 16.89 5.87 16.01
C ASP A 324 15.73 6.57 15.27
N LEU A 325 14.69 5.82 14.87
CA LEU A 325 13.65 6.33 13.98
C LEU A 325 12.71 7.33 14.67
N THR A 326 12.60 8.53 14.08
CA THR A 326 11.63 9.56 14.44
C THR A 326 10.87 10.04 13.21
N PHE A 327 9.72 10.69 13.38
CA PHE A 327 9.06 11.31 12.23
C PHE A 327 9.93 12.40 11.58
N GLU A 328 10.64 13.18 12.40
CA GLU A 328 11.54 14.25 11.97
C GLU A 328 12.67 13.73 11.08
N ASN A 329 13.44 12.75 11.55
CA ASN A 329 14.58 12.26 10.77
C ASN A 329 14.15 11.52 9.51
N ALA A 330 13.02 10.81 9.55
CA ALA A 330 12.45 10.15 8.39
C ALA A 330 11.98 11.17 7.36
N ALA A 331 11.27 12.23 7.77
CA ALA A 331 10.83 13.31 6.89
C ALA A 331 12.02 14.02 6.22
N MET A 332 13.07 14.33 6.97
CA MET A 332 14.32 14.89 6.44
C MET A 332 14.94 13.96 5.38
N ALA A 333 15.07 12.67 5.69
CA ALA A 333 15.64 11.70 4.78
C ALA A 333 14.80 11.51 3.50
N VAL A 334 13.46 11.54 3.61
CA VAL A 334 12.55 11.54 2.45
C VAL A 334 12.73 12.79 1.59
N ALA A 335 12.76 13.98 2.18
CA ALA A 335 12.95 15.23 1.42
C ALA A 335 14.32 15.29 0.71
N GLU A 336 15.38 14.82 1.37
CA GLU A 336 16.72 14.72 0.78
C GLU A 336 16.76 13.70 -0.37
N ALA A 337 16.19 12.51 -0.16
CA ALA A 337 16.10 11.49 -1.21
C ALA A 337 15.27 11.97 -2.40
N GLY A 338 14.17 12.68 -2.16
CA GLY A 338 13.33 13.28 -3.19
C GLY A 338 14.09 14.32 -4.00
N SER A 339 14.88 15.17 -3.33
CA SER A 339 15.73 16.17 -3.98
C SER A 339 16.76 15.56 -4.93
N ARG A 340 17.24 14.34 -4.65
CA ARG A 340 18.14 13.58 -5.53
C ARG A 340 17.45 13.04 -6.78
N ILE A 341 16.13 12.86 -6.77
CA ILE A 341 15.33 12.51 -7.96
C ILE A 341 15.02 13.79 -8.75
N ALA A 342 14.42 14.76 -8.08
CA ALA A 342 14.15 16.08 -8.62
C ALA A 342 14.11 17.10 -7.47
N PRO A 343 14.81 18.24 -7.56
CA PRO A 343 14.79 19.26 -6.51
C PRO A 343 13.37 19.72 -6.11
N ALA A 344 12.47 19.82 -7.09
CA ALA A 344 11.06 20.17 -6.84
C ALA A 344 10.31 19.11 -6.01
N LEU A 345 10.61 17.82 -6.20
CA LEU A 345 9.99 16.74 -5.43
C LEU A 345 10.38 16.80 -3.96
N GLY A 346 11.68 16.99 -3.68
CA GLY A 346 12.17 17.16 -2.32
C GLY A 346 11.57 18.37 -1.61
N ALA A 347 11.45 19.50 -2.32
CA ALA A 347 10.78 20.69 -1.80
C ALA A 347 9.31 20.42 -1.45
N LYS A 348 8.58 19.65 -2.27
CA LYS A 348 7.19 19.27 -1.97
C LYS A 348 7.05 18.36 -0.77
N PHE A 349 7.93 17.38 -0.60
CA PHE A 349 7.98 16.62 0.64
C PHE A 349 8.21 17.52 1.86
N GLU A 350 9.21 18.42 1.81
CA GLU A 350 9.52 19.33 2.91
C GLU A 350 8.32 20.25 3.25
N GLU A 351 7.69 20.85 2.23
CA GLU A 351 6.52 21.69 2.39
C GLU A 351 5.36 20.93 3.06
N ASN A 352 5.08 19.70 2.60
CA ASN A 352 3.95 18.90 3.06
C ASN A 352 4.20 18.33 4.46
N PHE A 353 5.42 17.89 4.79
CA PHE A 353 5.79 17.50 6.16
C PHE A 353 5.71 18.68 7.13
N ARG A 354 6.23 19.85 6.75
CA ARG A 354 6.18 21.06 7.58
C ARG A 354 4.74 21.49 7.85
N TRP A 355 3.86 21.48 6.84
CA TRP A 355 2.44 21.82 7.03
C TRP A 355 1.76 20.88 8.03
N ARG A 356 2.22 19.63 8.11
CA ARG A 356 1.74 18.61 9.06
C ARG A 356 2.46 18.61 10.39
N GLU A 357 3.34 19.59 10.64
CA GLU A 357 4.08 19.76 11.89
C GLU A 357 5.04 18.60 12.17
N ILE A 358 5.60 18.02 11.10
CA ILE A 358 6.70 17.07 11.15
C ILE A 358 7.97 17.87 10.82
N SER A 359 8.75 18.22 11.84
CA SER A 359 9.88 19.14 11.73
C SER A 359 10.96 18.89 12.75
#